data_AF-A0AAE0HUE6-F1
#
_entry.id   AF-A0AAE0HUE6-F1
#
_cell.length_a   1.000
_cell.length_b   1.000
_cell.length_c   1.000
_cell.angle_alpha   90.00
_cell.angle_beta   90.00
_cell.angle_gamma   90.00
#
_symmetry.space_group_name_H-M   'P 1'
#
loop_
_entity.id
_entity.type
_entity.pdbx_description
1 polymer ?
#
loop_
_entity_poly.entity_id
_entity_poly.type
_entity_poly.pdbx_seq_one_letter_code
_entity_poly.pdbx_strand_id
1 'polypeptide(L)'
;MVAYKSCFLTFLLANLGHLAAASPISPQAASNTTASIDSVSAAAINLSCRTGRTDTVTFRLSQLTSNMRYFPDNTHASGYPKRFFNDEGFRWEFSRAACEAGTTLEMPVFTDGHLYDWDRAPRPSPGLFRLVYVSDGTNNALCGLIVHRGDAGDFELCNQI
;
A
#
# COMPACT_ATOMS: atom_id res chain seq x y z
N MET A 1 -34.76 32.20 37.68
CA MET A 1 -34.64 33.63 37.31
C MET A 1 -33.41 34.20 37.99
N VAL A 2 -32.83 35.28 37.45
CA VAL A 2 -31.60 36.00 37.87
C VAL A 2 -30.35 35.43 37.16
N ALA A 3 -29.98 35.90 35.96
CA ALA A 3 -29.45 37.20 35.51
C ALA A 3 -27.91 37.18 35.43
N TYR A 4 -27.36 36.93 34.24
CA TYR A 4 -25.96 37.23 33.93
C TYR A 4 -25.86 38.67 33.42
N LYS A 5 -25.05 39.45 34.13
CA LYS A 5 -24.84 40.88 33.96
C LYS A 5 -23.59 41.12 33.10
N SER A 6 -23.72 42.03 32.15
CA SER A 6 -22.73 42.45 31.17
C SER A 6 -21.49 43.15 31.75
N CYS A 7 -20.50 43.27 30.86
CA CYS A 7 -19.50 44.35 30.72
C CYS A 7 -18.20 44.20 31.52
N PHE A 8 -17.05 44.15 30.83
CA PHE A 8 -16.32 45.38 30.53
C PHE A 8 -15.23 45.17 29.48
N LEU A 9 -15.15 46.17 28.61
CA LEU A 9 -14.21 46.44 27.55
C LEU A 9 -12.83 46.78 28.14
N THR A 10 -11.73 46.32 27.54
CA THR A 10 -10.44 47.00 27.70
C THR A 10 -9.64 46.89 26.41
N PHE A 11 -9.57 48.01 25.69
CA PHE A 11 -8.63 48.26 24.60
C PHE A 11 -7.24 48.51 25.20
N LEU A 12 -6.21 47.86 24.67
CA LEU A 12 -4.82 48.21 24.91
C LEU A 12 -4.09 48.34 23.56
N LEU A 13 -3.79 49.59 23.22
CA LEU A 13 -2.91 50.02 22.14
C LEU A 13 -1.46 49.87 22.60
N ALA A 14 -0.59 49.27 21.77
CA ALA A 14 0.85 49.52 21.85
C ALA A 14 1.55 49.24 20.51
N ASN A 15 2.04 50.33 19.91
CA ASN A 15 3.29 50.48 19.14
C ASN A 15 3.67 49.43 18.10
N LEU A 16 3.43 49.75 16.82
CA LEU A 16 4.18 49.21 15.69
C LEU A 16 5.26 50.22 15.27
N GLY A 17 6.50 49.91 15.63
CA GLY A 17 7.69 50.59 15.16
C GLY A 17 8.08 50.12 13.75
N HIS A 18 8.50 51.09 12.94
CA HIS A 18 9.49 51.02 11.84
C HIS A 18 9.72 49.64 11.18
N LEU A 19 9.09 49.43 10.02
CA LEU A 19 9.59 48.48 9.03
C LEU A 19 10.39 49.24 7.97
N ALA A 20 11.70 49.00 7.99
CA ALA A 20 12.62 49.35 6.93
C ALA A 20 12.23 48.62 5.64
N ALA A 21 12.25 49.35 4.53
CA ALA A 21 12.10 48.80 3.19
C ALA A 21 13.31 47.91 2.87
N ALA A 22 13.11 46.59 2.89
CA ALA A 22 14.03 45.62 2.31
C ALA A 22 13.54 45.27 0.90
N SER A 23 14.41 45.47 -0.08
CA SER A 23 14.18 45.12 -1.48
C SER A 23 13.81 43.64 -1.64
N PRO A 24 12.91 43.26 -2.58
CA PRO A 24 12.65 41.87 -2.88
C PRO A 24 13.89 41.24 -3.53
N ILE A 25 14.57 40.38 -2.76
CA ILE A 25 15.51 39.40 -3.29
C ILE A 25 14.68 38.43 -4.11
N SER A 26 14.92 38.43 -5.42
CA SER A 26 14.36 37.46 -6.36
C SER A 26 14.70 36.05 -5.86
N PRO A 27 13.71 35.15 -5.63
CA PRO A 27 14.02 33.76 -5.34
C PRO A 27 14.68 33.15 -6.58
N GLN A 28 15.99 32.93 -6.49
CA GLN A 28 16.68 31.97 -7.33
C GLN A 28 15.95 30.64 -7.22
N ALA A 29 15.70 30.04 -8.38
CA ALA A 29 15.14 28.72 -8.54
C ALA A 29 15.90 27.69 -7.69
N ALA A 30 15.40 27.45 -6.48
CA ALA A 30 15.62 26.19 -5.79
C ALA A 30 14.68 25.19 -6.47
N SER A 31 15.25 24.34 -7.33
CA SER A 31 14.62 23.11 -7.81
C SER A 31 14.22 22.25 -6.60
N ASN A 32 13.05 22.51 -6.04
CA ASN A 32 12.34 21.56 -5.21
C ASN A 32 11.64 20.56 -6.15
N THR A 33 12.44 19.70 -6.76
CA THR A 33 11.94 18.51 -7.44
C THR A 33 11.86 17.36 -6.44
N THR A 34 10.98 17.50 -5.45
CA THR A 34 10.59 16.42 -4.52
C THR A 34 9.17 15.92 -4.80
N ALA A 35 8.70 16.12 -6.03
CA ALA A 35 7.51 15.47 -6.53
C ALA A 35 7.92 14.57 -7.71
N SER A 36 7.52 13.29 -7.66
CA SER A 36 7.38 12.37 -8.81
C SER A 36 8.52 11.36 -9.11
N ILE A 37 9.16 10.76 -8.10
CA ILE A 37 9.95 9.51 -8.30
C ILE A 37 9.16 8.24 -7.90
N ASP A 38 8.08 8.37 -7.12
CA ASP A 38 7.39 7.21 -6.54
C ASP A 38 6.33 6.53 -7.43
N SER A 39 5.84 7.20 -8.47
CA SER A 39 4.77 6.67 -9.33
C SER A 39 5.24 6.24 -10.74
N VAL A 40 6.37 6.76 -11.21
CA VAL A 40 6.98 6.34 -12.50
C VAL A 40 7.82 5.06 -12.32
N SER A 41 8.41 4.85 -11.13
CA SER A 41 9.21 3.66 -10.83
C SER A 41 8.35 2.40 -10.68
N ALA A 42 7.25 2.44 -9.91
CA ALA A 42 6.36 1.29 -9.73
C ALA A 42 5.64 0.86 -11.03
N ALA A 43 5.41 1.80 -11.97
CA ALA A 43 4.79 1.49 -13.26
C ALA A 43 5.66 0.62 -14.17
N ALA A 44 6.98 0.67 -13.99
CA ALA A 44 7.95 -0.07 -14.81
C ALA A 44 8.41 -1.40 -14.18
N ILE A 45 8.15 -1.61 -12.89
CA ILE A 45 8.60 -2.81 -12.18
C ILE A 45 7.75 -4.02 -12.57
N ASN A 46 8.44 -5.09 -12.97
CA ASN A 46 7.85 -6.41 -13.17
C ASN A 46 8.30 -7.35 -12.06
N LEU A 47 7.40 -8.23 -11.63
CA LEU A 47 7.69 -9.34 -10.73
C LEU A 47 7.67 -10.63 -11.52
N SER A 48 8.69 -11.45 -11.31
CA SER A 48 8.93 -12.72 -11.98
C SER A 48 8.76 -13.86 -10.99
N CYS A 49 7.79 -14.73 -11.24
CA CYS A 49 7.50 -15.90 -10.44
C CYS A 49 7.91 -17.16 -11.20
N ARG A 50 8.65 -18.06 -10.55
CA ARG A 50 8.99 -19.35 -11.14
C ARG A 50 7.89 -20.37 -10.80
N THR A 51 7.22 -20.90 -11.81
CA THR A 51 6.27 -22.01 -11.66
C THR A 51 6.94 -23.29 -12.13
N GLY A 52 7.43 -24.11 -11.21
CA GLY A 52 8.11 -25.37 -11.56
C GLY A 52 9.55 -25.18 -12.04
N ARG A 53 10.05 -26.09 -12.91
CA ARG A 53 11.49 -26.13 -13.23
C ARG A 53 11.93 -25.06 -14.22
N THR A 54 11.09 -24.64 -15.16
CA THR A 54 11.52 -23.73 -16.25
C THR A 54 10.57 -22.57 -16.49
N ASP A 55 9.34 -22.66 -16.00
CA ASP A 55 8.32 -21.71 -16.41
C ASP A 55 8.36 -20.48 -15.52
N THR A 56 8.32 -19.32 -16.16
CA THR A 56 8.35 -18.02 -15.51
C THR A 56 7.09 -17.25 -15.90
N VAL A 57 6.43 -16.71 -14.89
CA VAL A 57 5.23 -15.88 -15.05
C VAL A 57 5.52 -14.49 -14.54
N THR A 58 5.20 -13.49 -15.37
CA THR A 58 5.48 -12.08 -15.07
C THR A 58 4.22 -11.32 -14.71
N PHE A 59 4.30 -10.49 -13.67
CA PHE A 59 3.26 -9.56 -13.24
C PHE A 59 3.78 -8.13 -13.27
N ARG A 60 2.93 -7.19 -13.67
CA ARG A 60 3.22 -5.75 -13.52
C ARG A 60 2.91 -5.31 -12.10
N LEU A 61 3.85 -4.67 -11.43
CA LEU A 61 3.65 -4.18 -10.06
C LEU A 61 2.49 -3.16 -9.99
N SER A 62 2.34 -2.31 -11.00
CA SER A 62 1.23 -1.36 -11.11
C SER A 62 -0.14 -2.04 -11.16
N GLN A 63 -0.27 -3.17 -11.84
CA GLN A 63 -1.52 -3.93 -11.90
C GLN A 63 -1.85 -4.56 -10.55
N LEU A 64 -0.87 -5.18 -9.90
CA LEU A 64 -1.01 -5.78 -8.58
C LEU A 64 -1.43 -4.75 -7.53
N THR A 65 -0.76 -3.59 -7.50
CA THR A 65 -1.07 -2.50 -6.56
C THR A 65 -2.40 -1.83 -6.87
N SER A 66 -2.83 -1.77 -8.13
CA SER A 66 -4.18 -1.32 -8.52
C SER A 66 -5.24 -2.28 -7.98
N ASN A 67 -5.07 -3.59 -8.16
CA ASN A 67 -6.01 -4.59 -7.66
C ASN A 67 -6.09 -4.59 -6.13
N MET A 68 -4.94 -4.46 -5.47
CA MET A 68 -4.84 -4.45 -4.01
C MET A 68 -5.72 -3.38 -3.35
N ARG A 69 -5.97 -2.24 -4.01
CA ARG A 69 -6.84 -1.18 -3.47
C ARG A 69 -8.28 -1.63 -3.21
N TYR A 70 -8.72 -2.72 -3.85
CA TYR A 70 -10.07 -3.26 -3.72
C TYR A 70 -10.15 -4.47 -2.77
N PHE A 71 -9.01 -5.00 -2.31
CA PHE A 71 -9.00 -6.17 -1.45
C PHE A 71 -9.46 -5.82 -0.03
N PRO A 72 -10.35 -6.62 0.56
CA PRO A 72 -10.83 -6.40 1.93
C PRO A 72 -9.76 -6.76 2.97
N ASP A 73 -10.01 -6.44 4.23
CA ASP A 73 -9.12 -6.69 5.37
C ASP A 73 -9.51 -7.93 6.21
N ASN A 74 -10.72 -8.46 6.00
CA ASN A 74 -11.23 -9.67 6.65
C ASN A 74 -11.51 -10.77 5.62
N THR A 75 -11.70 -12.01 6.07
CA THR A 75 -12.08 -13.14 5.19
C THR A 75 -13.55 -13.10 4.77
N HIS A 76 -13.84 -13.43 3.50
CA HIS A 76 -15.19 -13.44 2.91
C HIS A 76 -15.66 -14.87 2.54
N ALA A 77 -16.79 -14.98 1.83
CA ALA A 77 -17.46 -16.25 1.52
C ALA A 77 -16.59 -17.27 0.77
N SER A 78 -15.65 -16.80 -0.04
CA SER A 78 -14.67 -17.65 -0.73
C SER A 78 -13.57 -18.21 0.19
N GLY A 79 -13.46 -17.73 1.44
CA GLY A 79 -12.33 -18.01 2.32
C GLY A 79 -11.10 -17.14 2.06
N TYR A 80 -11.21 -16.09 1.23
CA TYR A 80 -10.16 -15.09 1.00
C TYR A 80 -10.62 -13.67 1.33
N PRO A 81 -9.68 -12.74 1.60
CA PRO A 81 -8.27 -13.00 1.93
C PRO A 81 -8.16 -13.87 3.18
N LYS A 82 -6.99 -14.48 3.38
CA LYS A 82 -6.70 -15.25 4.60
C LYS A 82 -5.37 -14.82 5.18
N ARG A 83 -5.18 -15.05 6.48
CA ARG A 83 -3.92 -14.75 7.16
C ARG A 83 -2.77 -15.53 6.53
N PHE A 84 -1.66 -14.82 6.27
CA PHE A 84 -0.40 -15.40 5.85
C PHE A 84 0.57 -15.39 7.05
N PHE A 85 1.20 -16.52 7.34
CA PHE A 85 2.05 -16.69 8.53
C PHE A 85 3.55 -16.49 8.24
N ASN A 86 3.96 -16.54 6.96
CA ASN A 86 5.35 -16.45 6.52
C ASN A 86 6.27 -17.52 7.14
N ASP A 87 5.81 -18.77 7.12
CA ASP A 87 6.57 -19.91 7.68
C ASP A 87 7.87 -20.18 6.88
N GLU A 88 7.94 -19.73 5.62
CA GLU A 88 9.15 -19.77 4.80
C GLU A 88 10.22 -18.74 5.21
N GLY A 89 9.88 -17.79 6.09
CA GLY A 89 10.81 -16.76 6.53
C GLY A 89 11.21 -15.77 5.44
N PHE A 90 10.29 -15.43 4.53
CA PHE A 90 10.54 -14.43 3.50
C PHE A 90 10.91 -13.08 4.10
N ARG A 91 11.86 -12.40 3.45
CA ARG A 91 12.18 -11.01 3.74
C ARG A 91 11.43 -10.14 2.75
N TRP A 92 10.52 -9.32 3.26
CA TRP A 92 9.69 -8.46 2.41
C TRP A 92 10.52 -7.36 1.76
N GLU A 93 10.43 -7.28 0.44
CA GLU A 93 11.06 -6.22 -0.36
C GLU A 93 10.21 -4.94 -0.35
N PHE A 94 8.90 -5.09 -0.26
CA PHE A 94 7.93 -3.98 -0.26
C PHE A 94 7.40 -3.74 1.16
N SER A 95 7.20 -2.46 1.52
CA SER A 95 6.59 -2.01 2.78
C SER A 95 7.10 -2.74 4.03
N ARG A 96 8.39 -3.12 4.04
CA ARG A 96 8.98 -4.07 4.99
C ARG A 96 8.57 -3.82 6.44
N ALA A 97 8.71 -2.59 6.92
CA ALA A 97 8.39 -2.24 8.29
C ALA A 97 6.92 -2.53 8.65
N ALA A 98 5.99 -2.23 7.74
CA ALA A 98 4.57 -2.52 7.93
C ALA A 98 4.29 -4.03 7.90
N CYS A 99 4.95 -4.76 6.99
CA CYS A 99 4.78 -6.19 6.82
C CYS A 99 5.43 -7.04 7.93
N GLU A 100 6.50 -6.54 8.56
CA GLU A 100 7.14 -7.18 9.71
C GLU A 100 6.41 -6.87 11.04
N ALA A 101 5.69 -5.74 11.11
CA ALA A 101 4.93 -5.35 12.31
C ALA A 101 3.46 -5.79 12.30
N GLY A 102 2.86 -5.92 11.11
CA GLY A 102 1.43 -6.15 10.93
C GLY A 102 1.05 -7.62 10.72
N THR A 103 -0.26 -7.88 10.74
CA THR A 103 -0.79 -9.17 10.26
C THR A 103 -0.85 -9.16 8.75
N THR A 104 -0.10 -10.05 8.11
CA THR A 104 -0.15 -10.19 6.65
C THR A 104 -1.31 -11.08 6.21
N LEU A 105 -1.87 -10.73 5.07
CA LEU A 105 -2.96 -11.41 4.38
C LEU A 105 -2.47 -11.85 3.01
N GLU A 106 -2.95 -12.99 2.52
CA GLU A 106 -2.76 -13.44 1.15
C GLU A 106 -4.07 -13.44 0.36
N MET A 107 -4.02 -12.95 -0.88
CA MET A 107 -5.14 -12.87 -1.83
C MET A 107 -4.74 -13.40 -3.21
N PRO A 108 -5.57 -14.22 -3.88
CA PRO A 108 -5.35 -14.65 -5.26
C PRO A 108 -5.20 -13.48 -6.24
N VAL A 109 -4.28 -13.62 -7.19
CA VAL A 109 -4.07 -12.66 -8.28
C VAL A 109 -3.81 -13.37 -9.60
N PHE A 110 -4.13 -12.69 -10.70
CA PHE A 110 -4.10 -13.24 -12.04
C PHE A 110 -3.33 -12.31 -12.99
N THR A 111 -2.68 -12.91 -13.99
CA THR A 111 -1.80 -12.19 -14.93
C THR A 111 -2.57 -11.26 -15.86
N ASP A 112 -3.82 -11.57 -16.17
CA ASP A 112 -4.74 -10.73 -16.94
C ASP A 112 -5.33 -9.56 -16.12
N GLY A 113 -5.12 -9.56 -14.79
CA GLY A 113 -5.46 -8.46 -13.90
C GLY A 113 -6.89 -8.43 -13.39
N HIS A 114 -7.71 -9.44 -13.66
CA HIS A 114 -9.03 -9.49 -13.05
C HIS A 114 -8.93 -9.65 -11.52
N LEU A 115 -9.93 -9.12 -10.81
CA LEU A 115 -10.05 -9.30 -9.36
C LEU A 115 -10.60 -10.70 -9.07
N TYR A 116 -10.04 -11.35 -8.05
CA TYR A 116 -10.62 -12.58 -7.53
C TYR A 116 -11.99 -12.31 -6.91
N ASP A 117 -12.98 -13.16 -7.17
CA ASP A 117 -14.34 -13.00 -6.64
C ASP A 117 -14.42 -13.58 -5.21
N TRP A 118 -14.00 -12.77 -4.22
CA TRP A 118 -13.86 -13.21 -2.83
C TRP A 118 -15.20 -13.36 -2.08
N ASP A 119 -16.27 -12.73 -2.58
CA ASP A 119 -17.62 -12.77 -2.01
C ASP A 119 -18.47 -13.95 -2.52
N ARG A 120 -17.92 -14.78 -3.40
CA ARG A 120 -18.65 -15.89 -4.02
C ARG A 120 -18.46 -17.23 -3.33
N ALA A 121 -19.58 -17.96 -3.23
CA ALA A 121 -19.64 -19.39 -2.94
C ALA A 121 -20.42 -20.13 -4.08
N PRO A 122 -19.97 -21.32 -4.55
CA PRO A 122 -18.75 -22.02 -4.15
C PRO A 122 -17.48 -21.25 -4.53
N ARG A 123 -16.42 -21.45 -3.75
CA ARG A 123 -15.12 -20.79 -3.92
C ARG A 123 -14.60 -20.97 -5.36
N PRO A 124 -14.36 -19.87 -6.13
CA PRO A 124 -13.70 -19.96 -7.43
C PRO A 124 -12.29 -20.55 -7.31
N SER A 125 -11.72 -21.03 -8.43
CA SER A 125 -10.32 -21.49 -8.40
C SER A 125 -9.39 -20.30 -8.12
N PRO A 126 -8.56 -20.33 -7.07
CA PRO A 126 -7.69 -19.21 -6.72
C PRO A 126 -6.41 -19.15 -7.58
N GLY A 127 -6.17 -20.12 -8.46
CA GLY A 127 -4.90 -20.21 -9.17
C GLY A 127 -3.68 -20.36 -8.24
N LEU A 128 -2.49 -20.09 -8.78
CA LEU A 128 -1.21 -20.37 -8.11
C LEU A 128 -0.62 -19.19 -7.32
N PHE A 129 -0.93 -17.96 -7.72
CA PHE A 129 -0.26 -16.76 -7.22
C PHE A 129 -1.05 -16.09 -6.11
N ARG A 130 -0.33 -15.53 -5.14
CA ARG A 130 -0.92 -14.76 -4.04
C ARG A 130 -0.18 -13.44 -3.88
N LEU A 131 -0.93 -12.35 -3.84
CA LEU A 131 -0.44 -11.10 -3.34
C LEU A 131 -0.44 -11.15 -1.82
N VAL A 132 0.67 -10.78 -1.18
CA VAL A 132 0.77 -10.64 0.27
C VAL A 132 0.76 -9.17 0.63
N TYR A 133 -0.13 -8.77 1.54
CA TYR A 133 -0.29 -7.38 1.96
C TYR A 133 -0.65 -7.29 3.44
N VAL A 134 -0.47 -6.11 4.04
CA VAL A 134 -1.10 -5.73 5.31
C VAL A 134 -2.21 -4.73 5.03
N SER A 135 -3.26 -4.76 5.85
CA SER A 135 -4.37 -3.82 5.77
C SER A 135 -4.69 -3.25 7.14
N ASP A 136 -5.06 -1.98 7.18
CA ASP A 136 -5.65 -1.30 8.34
C ASP A 136 -7.15 -1.01 8.17
N GLY A 137 -7.79 -1.58 7.14
CA GLY A 137 -9.18 -1.34 6.75
C GLY A 137 -9.38 -0.14 5.82
N THR A 138 -8.37 0.73 5.66
CA THR A 138 -8.42 1.89 4.76
C THR A 138 -7.29 1.91 3.73
N ASN A 139 -6.11 1.43 4.11
CA ASN A 139 -4.92 1.42 3.28
C ASN A 139 -4.32 0.02 3.29
N ASN A 140 -4.04 -0.47 2.09
CA ASN A 140 -3.35 -1.74 1.89
C ASN A 140 -1.90 -1.45 1.51
N ALA A 141 -0.95 -2.12 2.17
CA ALA A 141 0.46 -2.02 1.87
C ALA A 141 0.99 -3.37 1.37
N LEU A 142 1.60 -3.36 0.19
CA LEU A 142 2.16 -4.55 -0.44
C LEU A 142 3.39 -5.02 0.32
N CYS A 143 3.46 -6.33 0.59
CA CYS A 143 4.62 -7.02 1.14
C CYS A 143 5.41 -7.77 0.05
N GLY A 144 4.68 -8.46 -0.83
CA GLY A 144 5.28 -9.23 -1.91
C GLY A 144 4.27 -10.00 -2.74
N LEU A 145 4.79 -10.73 -3.73
CA LEU A 145 4.03 -11.68 -4.55
C LEU A 145 4.66 -13.05 -4.33
N ILE A 146 3.84 -14.05 -4.04
CA ILE A 146 4.29 -15.43 -3.83
C ILE A 146 3.56 -16.38 -4.78
N VAL A 147 4.15 -17.55 -5.00
CA VAL A 147 3.59 -18.63 -5.81
C VAL A 147 3.65 -19.94 -5.06
N HIS A 148 2.61 -20.76 -5.18
CA HIS A 148 2.65 -22.12 -4.65
C HIS A 148 3.67 -22.99 -5.39
N ARG A 149 4.49 -23.73 -4.62
CA ARG A 149 5.36 -24.79 -5.14
C ARG A 149 4.62 -26.13 -5.06
N GLY A 150 4.02 -26.55 -6.18
CA GLY A 150 3.32 -27.84 -6.26
C GLY A 150 2.11 -27.94 -5.32
N ASP A 151 1.87 -29.13 -4.77
CA ASP A 151 0.59 -29.46 -4.09
C ASP A 151 0.62 -29.25 -2.56
N ALA A 152 1.78 -28.97 -1.96
CA ALA A 152 2.00 -29.11 -0.51
C ALA A 152 1.92 -27.80 0.30
N GLY A 153 1.41 -26.71 -0.27
CA GLY A 153 1.24 -25.45 0.45
C GLY A 153 2.51 -24.62 0.65
N ASP A 154 3.69 -25.15 0.30
CA ASP A 154 4.95 -24.38 0.25
C ASP A 154 4.84 -23.21 -0.73
N PHE A 155 5.46 -22.08 -0.37
CA PHE A 155 5.53 -20.91 -1.23
C PHE A 155 6.96 -20.58 -1.70
N GLU A 156 7.04 -19.86 -2.82
CA GLU A 156 8.24 -19.13 -3.24
C GLU A 156 7.92 -17.65 -3.42
N LEU A 157 8.84 -16.78 -3.03
CA LEU A 157 8.78 -15.35 -3.30
C LEU A 157 9.15 -15.07 -4.76
N CYS A 158 8.32 -14.27 -5.44
CA CYS A 158 8.62 -13.79 -6.78
C CYS A 158 9.63 -12.64 -6.72
N ASN A 159 10.52 -12.57 -7.71
CA ASN A 159 11.62 -11.60 -7.72
C ASN A 159 11.28 -10.39 -8.59
N GLN A 160 11.72 -9.20 -8.19
CA GLN A 160 11.74 -8.04 -9.07
C GLN A 160 12.75 -8.25 -10.21
N ILE A 161 12.33 -7.94 -11.45
CA ILE A 161 13.17 -8.02 -12.67
C ILE A 161 13.13 -6.72 -13.48
#